data_AF-A0AAV9W9H2-F1
#
_entry.id   AF-A0AAV9W9H2-F1
#
_cell.length_a   1.000
_cell.length_b   1.000
_cell.length_c   1.000
_cell.angle_alpha   90.00
_cell.angle_beta   90.00
_cell.angle_gamma   90.00
#
_symmetry.space_group_name_H-M   'P 1'
#
loop_
_entity.id
_entity.type
_entity.pdbx_description
1 polymer ?
#
loop_
_entity_poly.entity_id
_entity_poly.type
_entity_poly.pdbx_seq_one_letter_code
_entity_poly.pdbx_strand_id
1 'polypeptide(L)'
;MDSSGGYGSDSELKTLSESTSFKFEFTLTTTLGDELNAFVWYSRLGLFNVARNIYYQTLEKHHDVFGTVAEFAEMLVESGSYRELREFLTEKLEYPDLLQEEKELLVLLNSFAEIHTTGKAESALKQALSWIESLRDGITTYLRIVTIVSSNLGQLESDKKQPPWIRRTPKAAPAPWSGFVAFCSMLSTDPLDSWNAYTIFRSLLLVLPKGRAKGLYEQLMGEISNQDDEQKVVAAYLIKICYARYLIDKAEYDQARIIINSADPLDGEIRNINDDDEAITKLTIRPRLERKLAILKLKSLTLGATDFYALFARKTSTIGSRKPDPGDHPICKAARENGDLFLEADFLRVSYTGTVGVQMYRYPERQPYTLQYDKMGDLIGYSECMADKITTIAYLDKEVDLQSAPPWVRTRIFSRILYRAIDSAPEPIGTKTFKDVISALDLPLPRFKAAMAICAIQGPDSSSEISGLLEHPGQIFHWLAENYRFKPMPPIQWLTSEELDFRNENNEPPLFVAVNNKNIEMVEYFSTISPKYLVTGEEGAKLLRCAIQNEYGEILFKLLEKVDGLDKKDREQLRRQAKNLGEGLKKPLIEFLDKLKGESES
;
A
#
# COMPACT_ATOMS: atom_id res chain seq x y z
N MET A 1 61.61 -35.77 67.41
CA MET A 1 60.61 -36.74 66.92
C MET A 1 60.59 -36.58 65.43
N ASP A 2 61.26 -37.53 64.79
CA ASP A 2 61.48 -37.63 63.37
C ASP A 2 60.17 -37.88 62.61
N SER A 3 60.02 -37.24 61.46
CA SER A 3 59.42 -37.89 60.29
C SER A 3 59.79 -37.13 59.01
N SER A 4 60.83 -37.68 58.42
CA SER A 4 61.33 -37.56 57.05
C SER A 4 60.29 -37.87 55.96
N GLY A 5 60.56 -37.32 54.78
CA GLY A 5 60.20 -37.91 53.47
C GLY A 5 59.15 -37.10 52.69
N GLY A 6 59.33 -36.77 51.43
CA GLY A 6 60.38 -37.06 50.48
C GLY A 6 60.02 -36.35 49.16
N TYR A 7 61.01 -35.74 48.52
CA TYR A 7 60.91 -35.27 47.15
C TYR A 7 60.96 -36.50 46.22
N GLY A 8 59.90 -36.69 45.42
CA GLY A 8 59.82 -37.77 44.45
C GLY A 8 58.95 -37.37 43.25
N SER A 9 59.62 -36.89 42.20
CA SER A 9 59.25 -37.09 40.78
C SER A 9 57.81 -36.79 40.32
N ASP A 10 57.49 -35.51 40.11
CA ASP A 10 56.40 -35.05 39.23
C ASP A 10 56.89 -34.90 37.77
N SER A 11 57.43 -35.96 37.16
CA SER A 11 57.87 -35.90 35.76
C SER A 11 57.42 -37.06 34.87
N GLU A 12 56.49 -37.92 35.29
CA GLU A 12 55.99 -39.03 34.47
C GLU A 12 54.47 -39.25 34.55
N LEU A 13 53.69 -38.16 34.51
CA LEU A 13 52.25 -38.22 34.15
C LEU A 13 51.92 -37.18 33.08
N LYS A 14 52.75 -37.12 32.04
CA LYS A 14 52.58 -36.23 30.89
C LYS A 14 52.35 -37.02 29.59
N THR A 15 51.48 -38.01 29.64
CA THR A 15 50.92 -38.69 28.45
C THR A 15 49.65 -39.44 28.89
N LEU A 16 48.54 -39.23 28.18
CA LEU A 16 47.19 -39.83 28.37
C LEU A 16 46.11 -38.96 29.04
N SER A 17 46.08 -37.66 28.74
CA SER A 17 44.80 -36.94 28.67
C SER A 17 44.56 -36.46 27.24
N GLU A 18 44.62 -37.39 26.29
CA GLU A 18 43.85 -37.22 25.06
C GLU A 18 42.39 -37.26 25.47
N SER A 19 41.82 -36.09 25.72
CA SER A 19 40.38 -35.93 25.89
C SER A 19 39.72 -36.34 24.58
N THR A 20 39.34 -37.61 24.49
CA THR A 20 38.49 -38.14 23.44
C THR A 20 37.16 -37.40 23.52
N SER A 21 37.06 -36.33 22.75
CA SER A 21 35.80 -35.64 22.46
C SER A 21 34.93 -36.62 21.69
N PHE A 22 34.07 -37.36 22.39
CA PHE A 22 33.04 -38.17 21.76
C PHE A 22 32.00 -37.23 21.13
N LYS A 23 32.10 -37.05 19.82
CA LYS A 23 31.08 -36.35 19.04
C LYS A 23 29.98 -37.36 18.71
N PHE A 24 28.89 -37.31 19.45
CA PHE A 24 27.69 -38.06 19.10
C PHE A 24 26.88 -37.23 18.10
N GLU A 25 26.71 -37.75 16.89
CA GLU A 25 25.73 -37.24 15.92
C GLU A 25 24.49 -38.11 16.03
N PHE A 26 23.41 -37.55 16.57
CA PHE A 26 22.09 -38.17 16.56
C PHE A 26 21.26 -37.52 15.45
N THR A 27 20.73 -38.33 14.55
CA THR A 27 19.70 -37.89 13.61
C THR A 27 18.35 -37.97 14.31
N LEU A 28 17.89 -36.85 14.87
CA LEU A 28 16.52 -36.75 15.38
C LEU A 28 15.56 -36.94 14.18
N THR A 29 14.80 -38.02 14.17
CA THR A 29 13.69 -38.21 13.23
C THR A 29 12.47 -37.51 13.82
N THR A 30 12.29 -36.23 13.51
CA THR A 30 11.03 -35.52 13.78
C THR A 30 9.92 -36.10 12.91
N THR A 31 8.72 -36.25 13.46
CA THR A 31 7.58 -36.71 12.66
C THR A 31 7.08 -35.57 11.77
N LEU A 32 6.45 -35.88 10.63
CA LEU A 32 5.85 -34.86 9.77
C LEU A 32 4.83 -33.99 10.53
N GLY A 33 4.12 -34.58 11.49
CA GLY A 33 3.17 -33.87 12.34
C GLY A 33 3.85 -32.84 13.25
N ASP A 34 5.01 -33.17 13.82
CA ASP A 34 5.77 -32.24 14.66
C ASP A 34 6.31 -31.06 13.85
N GLU A 35 6.82 -31.33 12.64
CA GLU A 35 7.29 -30.30 11.71
C GLU A 35 6.16 -29.38 11.24
N LEU A 36 5.00 -29.95 10.91
CA LEU A 36 3.82 -29.17 10.54
C LEU A 36 3.32 -28.32 11.73
N ASN A 37 3.26 -28.88 12.93
CA ASN A 37 2.86 -28.14 14.13
C ASN A 37 3.84 -26.99 14.42
N ALA A 38 5.15 -27.24 14.29
CA ALA A 38 6.17 -26.20 14.42
C ALA A 38 5.99 -25.11 13.36
N PHE A 39 5.81 -25.48 12.09
CA PHE A 39 5.53 -24.56 10.99
C PHE A 39 4.32 -23.66 11.29
N VAL A 40 3.18 -24.27 11.68
CA VAL A 40 1.95 -23.57 12.02
C VAL A 40 2.17 -22.62 13.18
N TRP A 41 2.87 -23.07 14.23
CA TRP A 41 3.19 -22.25 15.39
C TRP A 41 4.01 -21.01 15.02
N TYR A 42 5.11 -21.18 14.28
CA TYR A 42 5.94 -20.06 13.83
C TYR A 42 5.19 -19.10 12.89
N SER A 43 4.33 -19.64 12.01
CA SER A 43 3.46 -18.85 11.15
C SER A 43 2.52 -17.97 11.97
N ARG A 44 1.81 -18.55 12.95
CA ARG A 44 0.91 -17.82 13.85
C ARG A 44 1.65 -16.74 14.64
N LEU A 45 2.85 -17.04 15.12
CA LEU A 45 3.72 -16.08 15.81
C LEU A 45 4.27 -14.95 14.90
N GLY A 46 3.97 -14.95 13.59
CA GLY A 46 4.47 -13.97 12.62
C GLY A 46 5.94 -14.14 12.27
N LEU A 47 6.55 -15.27 12.66
CA LEU A 47 7.93 -15.63 12.35
C LEU A 47 8.01 -16.30 10.97
N PHE A 48 7.46 -15.62 9.95
CA PHE A 48 7.24 -16.20 8.62
C PHE A 48 8.52 -16.67 7.92
N ASN A 49 9.67 -16.04 8.16
CA ASN A 49 10.94 -16.51 7.61
C ASN A 49 11.37 -17.85 8.23
N VAL A 50 11.12 -18.05 9.52
CA VAL A 50 11.39 -19.33 10.20
C VAL A 50 10.43 -20.39 9.68
N ALA A 51 9.13 -20.06 9.59
CA ALA A 51 8.13 -20.95 9.01
C ALA A 51 8.47 -21.34 7.56
N ARG A 52 8.84 -20.38 6.70
CA ARG A 52 9.30 -20.67 5.33
C ARG A 52 10.50 -21.60 5.29
N ASN A 53 11.49 -21.38 6.15
CA ASN A 53 12.66 -22.26 6.19
C ASN A 53 12.27 -23.70 6.55
N ILE A 54 11.38 -23.88 7.53
CA ILE A 54 10.84 -25.21 7.86
C ILE A 54 10.14 -25.80 6.64
N TYR A 55 9.26 -25.02 5.99
CA TYR A 55 8.53 -25.48 4.82
C TYR A 55 9.45 -25.97 3.70
N TYR A 56 10.39 -25.15 3.22
CA TYR A 56 11.27 -25.53 2.12
C TYR A 56 12.26 -26.65 2.48
N GLN A 57 12.66 -26.77 3.75
CA GLN A 57 13.59 -27.82 4.17
C GLN A 57 12.90 -29.16 4.40
N THR A 58 11.66 -29.15 4.92
CA THR A 58 11.00 -30.36 5.43
C THR A 58 9.69 -30.66 4.74
N LEU A 59 8.79 -29.67 4.60
CA LEU A 59 7.39 -29.88 4.20
C LEU A 59 7.15 -29.82 2.68
N GLU A 60 7.98 -29.12 1.90
CA GLU A 60 7.80 -28.93 0.45
C GLU A 60 7.72 -30.26 -0.33
N LYS A 61 8.43 -31.29 0.14
CA LYS A 61 8.38 -32.64 -0.42
C LYS A 61 7.09 -33.42 -0.10
N HIS A 62 6.21 -32.85 0.73
CA HIS A 62 4.98 -33.45 1.23
C HIS A 62 3.72 -32.71 0.75
N HIS A 63 3.73 -32.19 -0.49
CA HIS A 63 2.54 -31.58 -1.13
C HIS A 63 1.40 -32.59 -1.37
N ASP A 64 1.65 -33.89 -1.26
CA ASP A 64 0.65 -34.95 -1.24
C ASP A 64 -0.25 -34.89 0.00
N VAL A 65 0.21 -34.23 1.07
CA VAL A 65 -0.59 -33.96 2.27
C VAL A 65 -1.24 -32.58 2.13
N PHE A 66 -2.56 -32.55 1.90
CA PHE A 66 -3.30 -31.30 1.71
C PHE A 66 -3.10 -30.28 2.85
N GLY A 67 -2.99 -30.75 4.10
CA GLY A 67 -2.73 -29.90 5.26
C GLY A 67 -1.46 -29.05 5.10
N THR A 68 -0.40 -29.60 4.52
CA THR A 68 0.83 -28.87 4.20
C THR A 68 0.57 -27.72 3.22
N VAL A 69 -0.21 -27.99 2.17
CA VAL A 69 -0.55 -27.02 1.13
C VAL A 69 -1.45 -25.92 1.69
N ALA A 70 -2.46 -26.28 2.47
CA ALA A 70 -3.41 -25.35 3.08
C ALA A 70 -2.71 -24.41 4.07
N GLU A 71 -1.89 -24.94 4.97
CA GLU A 71 -1.18 -24.15 5.99
C GLU A 71 -0.13 -23.22 5.36
N PHE A 72 0.57 -23.66 4.30
CA PHE A 72 1.48 -22.78 3.57
C PHE A 72 0.74 -21.66 2.84
N ALA A 73 -0.38 -21.96 2.20
CA ALA A 73 -1.22 -20.94 1.58
C ALA A 73 -1.75 -19.93 2.61
N GLU A 74 -2.21 -20.39 3.78
CA GLU A 74 -2.64 -19.51 4.86
C GLU A 74 -1.50 -18.64 5.40
N MET A 75 -0.29 -19.20 5.56
CA MET A 75 0.90 -18.43 5.93
C MET A 75 1.24 -17.34 4.91
N LEU A 76 1.10 -17.61 3.61
CA LEU A 76 1.28 -16.60 2.56
C LEU A 76 0.20 -15.50 2.62
N VAL A 77 -1.05 -15.86 2.94
CA VAL A 77 -2.12 -14.90 3.23
C VAL A 77 -1.74 -14.03 4.43
N GLU A 78 -1.34 -14.65 5.54
CA GLU A 78 -1.00 -13.97 6.79
C GLU A 78 0.22 -13.06 6.67
N SER A 79 1.20 -13.41 5.82
CA SER A 79 2.41 -12.60 5.57
C SER A 79 2.22 -11.50 4.52
N GLY A 80 1.03 -11.44 3.90
CA GLY A 80 0.69 -10.51 2.82
C GLY A 80 1.42 -10.78 1.50
N SER A 81 1.86 -12.02 1.26
CA SER A 81 2.63 -12.43 0.07
C SER A 81 1.70 -12.92 -1.04
N TYR A 82 0.77 -12.08 -1.48
CA TYR A 82 -0.35 -12.48 -2.37
C TYR A 82 0.09 -12.89 -3.78
N ARG A 83 1.20 -12.35 -4.31
CA ARG A 83 1.75 -12.81 -5.59
C ARG A 83 2.22 -14.26 -5.50
N GLU A 84 3.06 -14.54 -4.52
CA GLU A 84 3.58 -15.89 -4.25
C GLU A 84 2.43 -16.86 -3.97
N LEU A 85 1.42 -16.43 -3.20
CA LEU A 85 0.20 -17.21 -2.97
C LEU A 85 -0.50 -17.58 -4.29
N ARG A 86 -0.69 -16.62 -5.19
CA ARG A 86 -1.36 -16.85 -6.47
C ARG A 86 -0.56 -17.80 -7.37
N GLU A 87 0.76 -17.63 -7.44
CA GLU A 87 1.65 -18.50 -8.20
C GLU A 87 1.61 -19.93 -7.66
N PHE A 88 1.76 -20.07 -6.33
CA PHE A 88 1.67 -21.34 -5.62
C PHE A 88 0.33 -22.04 -5.88
N LEU A 89 -0.80 -21.33 -5.69
CA LEU A 89 -2.14 -21.91 -5.88
C LEU A 89 -2.44 -22.27 -7.34
N THR A 90 -1.90 -21.53 -8.30
CA THR A 90 -2.09 -21.84 -9.73
C THR A 90 -1.49 -23.21 -10.05
N GLU A 91 -0.30 -23.50 -9.54
CA GLU A 91 0.31 -24.83 -9.66
C GLU A 91 -0.49 -25.89 -8.89
N LYS A 92 -0.91 -25.60 -7.65
CA LYS A 92 -1.59 -26.59 -6.80
C LYS A 92 -2.99 -26.96 -7.28
N LEU A 93 -3.70 -26.05 -7.94
CA LEU A 93 -5.03 -26.31 -8.50
C LEU A 93 -5.03 -27.32 -9.66
N GLU A 94 -3.87 -27.59 -10.27
CA GLU A 94 -3.70 -28.58 -11.34
C GLU A 94 -3.48 -30.01 -10.82
N TYR A 95 -3.35 -30.20 -9.50
CA TYR A 95 -3.16 -31.54 -8.93
C TYR A 95 -4.41 -32.41 -9.13
N PRO A 96 -4.26 -33.62 -9.72
CA PRO A 96 -5.38 -34.47 -10.09
C PRO A 96 -6.12 -35.09 -8.89
N ASP A 97 -5.43 -35.24 -7.75
CA ASP A 97 -5.92 -35.99 -6.59
C ASP A 97 -6.62 -35.13 -5.52
N LEU A 98 -6.82 -33.83 -5.77
CA LEU A 98 -7.52 -32.95 -4.84
C LEU A 98 -8.99 -33.35 -4.71
N LEU A 99 -9.45 -33.47 -3.46
CA LEU A 99 -10.87 -33.57 -3.18
C LEU A 99 -11.58 -32.28 -3.62
N GLN A 100 -12.88 -32.39 -3.91
CA GLN A 100 -13.65 -31.24 -4.39
C GLN A 100 -13.65 -30.10 -3.37
N GLU A 101 -13.73 -30.43 -2.08
CA GLU A 101 -13.71 -29.48 -0.98
C GLU A 101 -12.34 -28.78 -0.85
N GLU A 102 -11.26 -29.54 -0.99
CA GLU A 102 -9.88 -29.03 -0.98
C GLU A 102 -9.67 -28.05 -2.13
N LYS A 103 -10.12 -28.43 -3.33
CA LYS A 103 -10.10 -27.57 -4.52
C LYS A 103 -10.90 -26.29 -4.30
N GLU A 104 -12.08 -26.37 -3.68
CA GLU A 104 -12.90 -25.21 -3.36
C GLU A 104 -12.19 -24.24 -2.40
N LEU A 105 -11.48 -24.76 -1.39
CA LEU A 105 -10.66 -23.95 -0.49
C LEU A 105 -9.51 -23.24 -1.23
N LEU A 106 -8.78 -23.96 -2.08
CA LEU A 106 -7.68 -23.36 -2.87
C LEU A 106 -8.20 -22.31 -3.85
N VAL A 107 -9.36 -22.53 -4.48
CA VAL A 107 -10.01 -21.54 -5.35
C VAL A 107 -10.43 -20.30 -4.56
N LEU A 108 -10.93 -20.47 -3.33
CA LEU A 108 -11.31 -19.36 -2.45
C LEU A 108 -10.09 -18.53 -2.03
N LEU A 109 -8.98 -19.17 -1.65
CA LEU A 109 -7.71 -18.52 -1.34
C LEU A 109 -7.13 -17.79 -2.56
N ASN A 110 -7.20 -18.40 -3.75
CA ASN A 110 -6.73 -17.77 -4.98
C ASN A 110 -7.57 -16.54 -5.33
N SER A 111 -8.88 -16.63 -5.13
CA SER A 111 -9.79 -15.49 -5.31
C SER A 111 -9.48 -14.35 -4.35
N PHE A 112 -9.12 -14.66 -3.11
CA PHE A 112 -8.65 -13.65 -2.15
C PHE A 112 -7.35 -13.00 -2.63
N ALA A 113 -6.38 -13.78 -3.12
CA ALA A 113 -5.15 -13.26 -3.72
C ALA A 113 -5.42 -12.38 -4.95
N GLU A 114 -6.41 -12.70 -5.78
CA GLU A 114 -6.80 -11.89 -6.95
C GLU A 114 -7.34 -10.51 -6.57
N ILE A 115 -7.96 -10.34 -5.39
CA ILE A 115 -8.34 -9.01 -4.89
C ILE A 115 -7.09 -8.13 -4.79
N HIS A 116 -6.04 -8.66 -4.16
CA HIS A 116 -4.81 -7.91 -3.89
C HIS A 116 -3.84 -7.85 -5.06
N THR A 117 -3.92 -8.76 -6.04
CA THR A 117 -2.97 -8.82 -7.17
C THR A 117 -3.54 -8.32 -8.48
N THR A 118 -4.87 -8.16 -8.59
CA THR A 118 -5.54 -7.75 -9.84
C THR A 118 -6.78 -6.87 -9.63
N GLY A 119 -7.15 -6.55 -8.38
CA GLY A 119 -8.33 -5.74 -8.06
C GLY A 119 -9.69 -6.41 -8.33
N LYS A 120 -9.74 -7.75 -8.49
CA LYS A 120 -10.96 -8.48 -8.89
C LYS A 120 -11.93 -8.76 -7.72
N ALA A 121 -12.29 -7.73 -6.95
CA ALA A 121 -13.14 -7.85 -5.78
C ALA A 121 -14.52 -8.49 -6.06
N GLU A 122 -15.19 -8.14 -7.16
CA GLU A 122 -16.51 -8.70 -7.52
C GLU A 122 -16.44 -10.19 -7.88
N SER A 123 -15.40 -10.61 -8.61
CA SER A 123 -15.18 -12.01 -8.96
C SER A 123 -14.93 -12.83 -7.71
N ALA A 124 -14.08 -12.32 -6.81
CA ALA A 124 -13.79 -12.97 -5.55
C ALA A 124 -15.02 -13.07 -4.65
N LEU A 125 -15.86 -12.03 -4.60
CA LEU A 125 -17.14 -12.10 -3.91
C LEU A 125 -18.01 -13.21 -4.49
N LYS A 126 -18.21 -13.25 -5.82
CA LYS A 126 -19.03 -14.29 -6.46
C LYS A 126 -18.55 -15.69 -6.10
N GLN A 127 -17.24 -15.91 -6.11
CA GLN A 127 -16.63 -17.18 -5.72
C GLN A 127 -16.87 -17.50 -4.24
N ALA A 128 -16.66 -16.54 -3.35
CA ALA A 128 -16.96 -16.70 -1.93
C ALA A 128 -18.44 -17.02 -1.69
N LEU A 129 -19.36 -16.37 -2.41
CA LEU A 129 -20.79 -16.62 -2.29
C LEU A 129 -21.20 -18.01 -2.80
N SER A 130 -20.45 -18.58 -3.76
CA SER A 130 -20.67 -19.94 -4.26
C SER A 130 -20.03 -21.03 -3.41
N TRP A 131 -19.10 -20.66 -2.51
CA TRP A 131 -18.41 -21.61 -1.65
C TRP A 131 -19.39 -22.31 -0.70
N ILE A 132 -19.33 -23.64 -0.67
CA ILE A 132 -20.23 -24.50 0.09
C ILE A 132 -19.59 -24.79 1.46
N GLU A 133 -20.44 -24.96 2.48
CA GLU A 133 -20.14 -25.12 3.92
C GLU A 133 -19.22 -26.31 4.31
N SER A 134 -18.71 -27.08 3.35
CA SER A 134 -18.11 -28.39 3.62
C SER A 134 -16.81 -28.34 4.43
N LEU A 135 -16.10 -27.19 4.46
CA LEU A 135 -14.88 -27.02 5.26
C LEU A 135 -14.98 -25.83 6.18
N ARG A 136 -14.77 -26.03 7.49
CA ARG A 136 -14.66 -24.90 8.43
C ARG A 136 -13.46 -24.01 8.10
N ASP A 137 -12.42 -24.57 7.50
CA ASP A 137 -11.13 -23.91 7.29
C ASP A 137 -11.20 -22.75 6.28
N GLY A 138 -12.18 -22.75 5.37
CA GLY A 138 -12.38 -21.64 4.41
C GLY A 138 -13.08 -20.41 4.98
N ILE A 139 -13.62 -20.49 6.20
CA ILE A 139 -14.48 -19.43 6.75
C ILE A 139 -13.74 -18.12 6.98
N THR A 140 -12.47 -18.18 7.35
CA THR A 140 -11.62 -17.01 7.58
C THR A 140 -11.40 -16.25 6.28
N THR A 141 -11.03 -16.97 5.21
CA THR A 141 -10.83 -16.41 3.86
C THR A 141 -12.13 -15.83 3.32
N TYR A 142 -13.24 -16.56 3.47
CA TYR A 142 -14.56 -16.07 3.12
C TYR A 142 -14.89 -14.74 3.82
N LEU A 143 -14.70 -14.69 5.14
CA LEU A 143 -14.99 -13.50 5.95
C LEU A 143 -14.12 -12.32 5.50
N ARG A 144 -12.85 -12.56 5.18
CA ARG A 144 -11.94 -11.55 4.64
C ARG A 144 -12.42 -10.97 3.31
N ILE A 145 -12.84 -11.82 2.37
CA ILE A 145 -13.41 -11.36 1.10
C ILE A 145 -14.65 -10.49 1.36
N VAL A 146 -15.60 -10.99 2.16
CA VAL A 146 -16.86 -10.28 2.42
C VAL A 146 -16.64 -8.97 3.18
N THR A 147 -15.69 -8.91 4.12
CA THR A 147 -15.35 -7.69 4.87
C THR A 147 -14.67 -6.64 4.00
N ILE A 148 -13.70 -7.03 3.16
CA ILE A 148 -13.07 -6.12 2.19
C ILE A 148 -14.12 -5.57 1.23
N VAL A 149 -14.94 -6.44 0.64
CA VAL A 149 -15.95 -6.02 -0.33
C VAL A 149 -17.02 -5.13 0.31
N SER A 150 -17.47 -5.45 1.54
CA SER A 150 -18.41 -4.60 2.28
C SER A 150 -17.84 -3.23 2.64
N SER A 151 -16.52 -3.12 2.79
CA SER A 151 -15.85 -1.86 3.15
C SER A 151 -15.61 -1.00 1.91
N ASN A 152 -15.26 -1.61 0.78
CA ASN A 152 -14.81 -0.90 -0.42
C ASN A 152 -15.93 -0.65 -1.43
N LEU A 153 -16.85 -1.60 -1.64
CA LEU A 153 -17.91 -1.50 -2.66
C LEU A 153 -19.27 -1.03 -2.10
N GLY A 154 -19.35 -0.74 -0.79
CA GLY A 154 -20.57 -0.23 -0.15
C GLY A 154 -21.50 -1.32 0.41
N GLN A 155 -22.81 -1.05 0.41
CA GLN A 155 -23.80 -1.88 1.12
C GLN A 155 -24.02 -3.25 0.45
N LEU A 156 -23.29 -4.27 0.93
CA LEU A 156 -23.70 -5.67 0.75
C LEU A 156 -25.03 -5.94 1.48
N GLU A 157 -25.87 -6.77 0.88
CA GLU A 157 -27.13 -7.25 1.48
C GLU A 157 -26.85 -8.00 2.80
N SER A 158 -27.82 -7.98 3.73
CA SER A 158 -27.61 -8.50 5.10
C SER A 158 -27.37 -10.01 5.14
N ASP A 159 -27.97 -10.77 4.22
CA ASP A 159 -27.76 -12.20 4.03
C ASP A 159 -26.35 -12.51 3.52
N LYS A 160 -25.78 -11.61 2.72
CA LYS A 160 -24.40 -11.73 2.22
C LYS A 160 -23.36 -11.55 3.33
N LYS A 161 -23.74 -10.90 4.44
CA LYS A 161 -22.91 -10.65 5.64
C LYS A 161 -23.01 -11.75 6.70
N GLN A 162 -23.48 -12.95 6.32
CA GLN A 162 -23.56 -14.12 7.19
C GLN A 162 -22.66 -15.24 6.68
N PRO A 163 -22.24 -16.17 7.56
CA PRO A 163 -21.63 -17.42 7.15
C PRO A 163 -22.54 -18.18 6.16
N PRO A 164 -21.97 -18.97 5.23
CA PRO A 164 -22.74 -19.68 4.21
C PRO A 164 -23.89 -20.53 4.79
N TRP A 165 -23.67 -21.19 5.94
CA TRP A 165 -24.65 -22.07 6.58
C TRP A 165 -25.88 -21.39 7.16
N ILE A 166 -25.80 -20.11 7.50
CA ILE A 166 -26.95 -19.39 8.05
C ILE A 166 -27.90 -18.92 6.94
N ARG A 167 -27.39 -18.72 5.72
CA ARG A 167 -28.17 -18.21 4.57
C ARG A 167 -29.34 -19.11 4.19
N ARG A 168 -29.22 -20.40 4.45
CA ARG A 168 -30.23 -21.40 4.07
C ARG A 168 -31.41 -21.47 5.04
N THR A 169 -31.36 -20.76 6.17
CA THR A 169 -32.47 -20.78 7.14
C THR A 169 -33.53 -19.73 6.75
N PRO A 170 -34.77 -20.13 6.37
CA PRO A 170 -35.80 -19.21 5.89
C PRO A 170 -36.46 -18.35 6.98
N LYS A 171 -35.83 -18.22 8.16
CA LYS A 171 -36.35 -17.40 9.26
C LYS A 171 -35.85 -15.95 9.10
N ALA A 172 -36.54 -15.03 9.79
CA ALA A 172 -36.30 -13.59 9.74
C ALA A 172 -34.82 -13.22 9.57
N ALA A 173 -34.55 -12.28 8.65
CA ALA A 173 -33.19 -11.90 8.27
C ALA A 173 -32.33 -11.66 9.53
N PRO A 174 -31.32 -12.50 9.81
CA PRO A 174 -30.50 -12.34 10.99
C PRO A 174 -29.78 -11.00 10.91
N ALA A 175 -29.53 -10.41 12.08
CA ALA A 175 -28.81 -9.15 12.13
C ALA A 175 -27.43 -9.31 11.46
N PRO A 176 -26.94 -8.32 10.68
CA PRO A 176 -25.67 -8.42 9.98
C PRO A 176 -24.55 -8.93 10.89
N TRP A 177 -23.75 -9.87 10.38
CA TRP A 177 -22.58 -10.48 11.04
C TRP A 177 -22.88 -11.37 12.25
N SER A 178 -24.13 -11.53 12.68
CA SER A 178 -24.45 -12.29 13.91
C SER A 178 -23.99 -13.75 13.85
N GLY A 179 -24.02 -14.37 12.67
CA GLY A 179 -23.53 -15.72 12.49
C GLY A 179 -22.02 -15.86 12.74
N PHE A 180 -21.24 -14.89 12.27
CA PHE A 180 -19.80 -14.86 12.53
C PHE A 180 -19.49 -14.55 13.99
N VAL A 181 -20.26 -13.68 14.64
CA VAL A 181 -20.14 -13.40 16.08
C VAL A 181 -20.36 -14.69 16.89
N ALA A 182 -21.42 -15.44 16.59
CA ALA A 182 -21.71 -16.71 17.25
C ALA A 182 -20.61 -17.76 16.98
N PHE A 183 -20.13 -17.85 15.75
CA PHE A 183 -19.07 -18.78 15.38
C PHE A 183 -17.73 -18.42 16.04
N CYS A 184 -17.35 -17.13 16.06
CA CYS A 184 -16.17 -16.64 16.78
C CYS A 184 -16.21 -17.01 18.26
N SER A 185 -17.38 -16.88 18.90
CA SER A 185 -17.58 -17.25 20.30
C SER A 185 -17.51 -18.75 20.53
N MET A 186 -17.98 -19.55 19.58
CA MET A 186 -17.87 -21.00 19.66
C MET A 186 -16.38 -21.43 19.65
N LEU A 187 -15.58 -20.84 18.75
CA LEU A 187 -14.14 -21.15 18.62
C LEU A 187 -13.33 -20.76 19.86
N SER A 188 -13.68 -19.69 20.57
CA SER A 188 -12.97 -19.28 21.80
C SER A 188 -13.15 -20.23 22.98
N THR A 189 -14.13 -21.13 22.93
CA THR A 189 -14.30 -22.14 23.98
C THR A 189 -13.21 -23.23 23.92
N ASP A 190 -12.73 -23.57 22.72
CA ASP A 190 -11.70 -24.58 22.50
C ASP A 190 -10.29 -23.96 22.47
N PRO A 191 -9.33 -24.45 23.28
CA PRO A 191 -7.93 -24.02 23.20
C PRO A 191 -7.32 -24.08 21.80
N LEU A 192 -7.58 -25.15 21.05
CA LEU A 192 -6.98 -25.39 19.74
C LEU A 192 -7.48 -24.40 18.68
N ASP A 193 -8.69 -23.87 18.87
CA ASP A 193 -9.34 -22.92 17.97
C ASP A 193 -9.22 -21.46 18.42
N SER A 194 -8.53 -21.18 19.53
CA SER A 194 -8.41 -19.83 20.08
C SER A 194 -7.69 -18.88 19.10
N TRP A 195 -6.78 -19.41 18.28
CA TRP A 195 -6.18 -18.65 17.18
C TRP A 195 -7.20 -18.27 16.09
N ASN A 196 -8.04 -19.22 15.68
CA ASN A 196 -9.09 -19.00 14.69
C ASN A 196 -10.12 -17.97 15.19
N ALA A 197 -10.48 -18.03 16.48
CA ALA A 197 -11.30 -17.03 17.14
C ALA A 197 -10.68 -15.63 17.04
N TYR A 198 -9.38 -15.49 17.33
CA TYR A 198 -8.65 -14.24 17.16
C TYR A 198 -8.72 -13.72 15.72
N THR A 199 -8.44 -14.58 14.72
CA THR A 199 -8.40 -14.17 13.31
C THR A 199 -9.76 -13.71 12.80
N ILE A 200 -10.83 -14.40 13.22
CA ILE A 200 -12.21 -14.01 12.91
C ILE A 200 -12.57 -12.70 13.63
N PHE A 201 -12.24 -12.58 14.91
CA PHE A 201 -12.46 -11.36 15.69
C PHE A 201 -11.80 -10.14 15.03
N ARG A 202 -10.52 -10.25 14.65
CA ARG A 202 -9.78 -9.20 13.94
C ARG A 202 -10.49 -8.78 12.64
N SER A 203 -10.98 -9.74 11.86
CA SER A 203 -11.70 -9.46 10.61
C SER A 203 -13.05 -8.78 10.87
N LEU A 204 -13.77 -9.20 11.93
CA LEU A 204 -15.05 -8.61 12.32
C LEU A 204 -14.95 -7.17 12.82
N LEU A 205 -13.86 -6.81 13.51
CA LEU A 205 -13.67 -5.45 14.01
C LEU A 205 -13.68 -4.38 12.90
N LEU A 206 -13.39 -4.76 11.65
CA LEU A 206 -13.46 -3.85 10.50
C LEU A 206 -14.90 -3.42 10.18
N VAL A 207 -15.88 -4.28 10.46
CA VAL A 207 -17.28 -4.10 10.02
C VAL A 207 -18.28 -4.00 11.17
N LEU A 208 -17.90 -4.36 12.40
CA LEU A 208 -18.79 -4.32 13.55
C LEU A 208 -18.97 -2.90 14.11
N PRO A 209 -20.22 -2.51 14.46
CA PRO A 209 -20.47 -1.28 15.19
C PRO A 209 -19.91 -1.38 16.62
N LYS A 210 -19.53 -0.23 17.20
CA LYS A 210 -18.85 -0.11 18.51
C LYS A 210 -19.46 -0.97 19.61
N GLY A 211 -20.79 -0.91 19.79
CA GLY A 211 -21.47 -1.67 20.83
C GLY A 211 -21.35 -3.20 20.66
N ARG A 212 -21.40 -3.69 19.42
CA ARG A 212 -21.24 -5.14 19.14
C ARG A 212 -19.80 -5.60 19.23
N ALA A 213 -18.86 -4.76 18.77
CA ALA A 213 -17.43 -5.03 18.93
C ALA A 213 -17.05 -5.16 20.42
N LYS A 214 -17.55 -4.23 21.26
CA LYS A 214 -17.36 -4.29 22.71
C LYS A 214 -17.97 -5.56 23.32
N GLY A 215 -19.22 -5.88 23.00
CA GLY A 215 -19.88 -7.07 23.55
C GLY A 215 -19.17 -8.37 23.18
N LEU A 216 -18.73 -8.50 21.92
CA LEU A 216 -17.94 -9.66 21.48
C LEU A 216 -16.58 -9.71 22.20
N TYR A 217 -15.88 -8.58 22.32
CA TYR A 217 -14.62 -8.52 23.07
C TYR A 217 -14.78 -9.00 24.52
N GLU A 218 -15.79 -8.49 25.24
CA GLU A 218 -16.05 -8.87 26.64
C GLU A 218 -16.39 -10.35 26.77
N GLN A 219 -17.16 -10.90 25.82
CA GLN A 219 -17.46 -12.33 25.76
C GLN A 219 -16.18 -13.17 25.55
N LEU A 220 -15.39 -12.88 24.52
CA LEU A 220 -14.17 -13.63 24.22
C LEU A 220 -13.18 -13.59 25.39
N MET A 221 -13.01 -12.43 26.03
CA MET A 221 -12.13 -12.32 27.19
C MET A 221 -12.63 -13.13 28.39
N GLY A 222 -13.96 -13.21 28.60
CA GLY A 222 -14.55 -14.03 29.66
C GLY A 222 -14.33 -15.54 29.44
N GLU A 223 -14.35 -15.99 28.19
CA GLU A 223 -14.15 -17.39 27.83
C GLU A 223 -12.67 -17.82 27.88
N ILE A 224 -11.76 -16.94 27.44
CA ILE A 224 -10.32 -17.27 27.33
C ILE A 224 -9.58 -17.15 28.67
N SER A 225 -10.00 -16.25 29.58
CA SER A 225 -9.25 -15.94 30.82
C SER A 225 -9.23 -17.05 31.89
N ASN A 226 -9.83 -18.22 31.64
CA ASN A 226 -10.03 -19.26 32.66
C ASN A 226 -9.09 -20.48 32.53
N GLN A 227 -8.05 -20.44 31.71
CA GLN A 227 -7.27 -21.65 31.35
C GLN A 227 -5.76 -21.39 31.22
N ASP A 228 -4.96 -22.35 31.69
CA ASP A 228 -3.49 -22.33 31.70
C ASP A 228 -2.86 -22.79 30.35
N ASP A 229 -3.52 -22.52 29.22
CA ASP A 229 -3.05 -22.95 27.90
C ASP A 229 -2.27 -21.83 27.18
N GLU A 230 -1.09 -22.15 26.67
CA GLU A 230 -0.20 -21.19 26.02
C GLU A 230 -0.83 -20.51 24.79
N GLN A 231 -1.59 -21.26 23.98
CA GLN A 231 -2.27 -20.73 22.82
C GLN A 231 -3.38 -19.77 23.23
N LYS A 232 -4.08 -20.07 24.33
CA LYS A 232 -5.08 -19.17 24.92
C LYS A 232 -4.47 -17.88 25.45
N VAL A 233 -3.34 -17.94 26.13
CA VAL A 233 -2.62 -16.74 26.60
C VAL A 233 -2.24 -15.85 25.41
N VAL A 234 -1.68 -16.42 24.35
CA VAL A 234 -1.31 -15.69 23.13
C VAL A 234 -2.55 -15.11 22.42
N ALA A 235 -3.61 -15.89 22.27
CA ALA A 235 -4.86 -15.44 21.64
C ALA A 235 -5.53 -14.32 22.46
N ALA A 236 -5.62 -14.45 23.79
CA ALA A 236 -6.14 -13.41 24.69
C ALA A 236 -5.36 -12.10 24.52
N TYR A 237 -4.04 -12.19 24.49
CA TYR A 237 -3.17 -11.04 24.29
C TYR A 237 -3.50 -10.35 22.96
N LEU A 238 -3.53 -11.11 21.86
CA LEU A 238 -3.80 -10.59 20.52
C LEU A 238 -5.20 -9.99 20.40
N ILE A 239 -6.22 -10.61 21.01
CA ILE A 239 -7.60 -10.09 21.06
C ILE A 239 -7.63 -8.73 21.79
N LYS A 240 -6.95 -8.61 22.95
CA LYS A 240 -6.83 -7.31 23.66
C LYS A 240 -6.20 -6.24 22.78
N ILE A 241 -5.09 -6.56 22.13
CA ILE A 241 -4.37 -5.58 21.31
C ILE A 241 -5.18 -5.20 20.07
N CYS A 242 -5.83 -6.15 19.39
CA CYS A 242 -6.71 -5.86 18.27
C CYS A 242 -7.90 -4.98 18.67
N TYR A 243 -8.54 -5.27 19.80
CA TYR A 243 -9.63 -4.42 20.30
C TYR A 243 -9.14 -3.01 20.70
N ALA A 244 -7.97 -2.89 21.32
CA ALA A 244 -7.38 -1.59 21.60
C ALA A 244 -7.11 -0.79 20.32
N ARG A 245 -6.61 -1.44 19.26
CA ARG A 245 -6.40 -0.79 17.96
C ARG A 245 -7.72 -0.32 17.34
N TYR A 246 -8.76 -1.13 17.42
CA TYR A 246 -10.11 -0.72 17.04
C TYR A 246 -10.59 0.51 17.82
N LEU A 247 -10.36 0.58 19.13
CA LEU A 247 -10.70 1.75 19.94
C LEU A 247 -9.91 3.00 19.52
N ILE A 248 -8.62 2.85 19.18
CA ILE A 248 -7.81 3.94 18.63
C ILE A 248 -8.42 4.46 17.32
N ASP A 249 -8.84 3.56 16.43
CA ASP A 249 -9.50 3.91 15.16
C ASP A 249 -10.89 4.55 15.33
N LYS A 250 -11.48 4.42 16.52
CA LYS A 250 -12.73 5.10 16.90
C LYS A 250 -12.52 6.32 17.80
N ALA A 251 -11.28 6.81 17.92
CA ALA A 251 -10.89 7.94 18.77
C ALA A 251 -11.19 7.75 20.28
N GLU A 252 -11.26 6.51 20.76
CA GLU A 252 -11.50 6.16 22.17
C GLU A 252 -10.17 5.94 22.92
N TYR A 253 -9.31 6.95 22.90
CA TYR A 253 -7.90 6.83 23.31
C TYR A 253 -7.69 6.40 24.78
N ASP A 254 -8.52 6.88 25.70
CA ASP A 254 -8.41 6.52 27.12
C ASP A 254 -8.75 5.05 27.36
N GLN A 255 -9.83 4.57 26.74
CA GLN A 255 -10.19 3.15 26.80
C GLN A 255 -9.11 2.29 26.13
N ALA A 256 -8.60 2.69 24.97
CA ALA A 256 -7.51 1.99 24.30
C ALA A 256 -6.26 1.88 25.20
N ARG A 257 -5.90 2.96 25.90
CA ARG A 257 -4.78 2.98 26.86
C ARG A 257 -5.00 1.99 28.01
N ILE A 258 -6.21 1.94 28.57
CA ILE A 258 -6.57 0.99 29.63
C ILE A 258 -6.42 -0.45 29.13
N ILE A 259 -6.97 -0.76 27.95
CA ILE A 259 -6.88 -2.12 27.37
C ILE A 259 -5.41 -2.52 27.11
N ILE A 260 -4.60 -1.63 26.52
CA ILE A 260 -3.17 -1.88 26.26
C ILE A 260 -2.38 -2.15 27.55
N ASN A 261 -2.65 -1.40 28.62
CA ASN A 261 -1.98 -1.60 29.90
C ASN A 261 -2.47 -2.88 30.59
N SER A 262 -3.73 -3.25 30.42
CA SER A 262 -4.27 -4.51 30.95
C SER A 262 -3.67 -5.78 30.30
N ALA A 263 -2.92 -5.63 29.20
CA ALA A 263 -2.22 -6.73 28.54
C ALA A 263 -0.83 -7.01 29.14
N ASP A 264 -0.33 -6.19 30.07
CA ASP A 264 1.00 -6.39 30.69
C ASP A 264 1.16 -7.73 31.44
N PRO A 265 0.17 -8.24 32.20
CA PRO A 265 0.30 -9.57 32.83
C PRO A 265 0.50 -10.68 31.80
N LEU A 266 -0.29 -10.67 30.73
CA LEU A 266 -0.19 -11.64 29.63
C LEU A 266 1.15 -11.51 28.88
N ASP A 267 1.73 -10.30 28.77
CA ASP A 267 3.08 -10.11 28.23
C ASP A 267 4.14 -10.83 29.06
N GLY A 268 3.95 -10.85 30.38
CA GLY A 268 4.79 -11.57 31.33
C GLY A 268 4.68 -13.09 31.15
N GLU A 269 3.46 -13.61 31.04
CA GLU A 269 3.22 -15.04 30.79
C GLU A 269 3.82 -15.49 29.45
N ILE A 270 3.64 -14.71 28.37
CA ILE A 270 4.25 -14.99 27.06
C ILE A 270 5.79 -15.00 27.12
N ARG A 271 6.42 -14.27 28.05
CA ARG A 271 7.88 -14.37 28.26
C ARG A 271 8.28 -15.70 28.90
N ASN A 272 7.46 -16.21 29.81
CA ASN A 272 7.75 -17.44 30.54
C ASN A 272 7.47 -18.70 29.71
N ILE A 273 6.65 -18.60 28.66
CA ILE A 273 6.34 -19.70 27.74
C ILE A 273 7.59 -20.20 26.98
N ASN A 274 8.71 -19.48 26.95
CA ASN A 274 9.92 -19.93 26.26
C ASN A 274 11.21 -19.30 26.81
N ASP A 275 11.92 -20.06 27.64
CA ASP A 275 13.25 -19.68 28.15
C ASP A 275 14.40 -20.08 27.20
N ASP A 276 14.19 -21.01 26.26
CA ASP A 276 15.30 -21.64 25.50
C ASP A 276 15.50 -21.13 24.06
N ASP A 277 14.54 -20.44 23.45
CA ASP A 277 14.69 -19.93 22.08
C ASP A 277 14.91 -18.41 22.03
N GLU A 278 16.14 -18.01 21.74
CA GLU A 278 16.57 -16.61 21.58
C GLU A 278 15.78 -15.87 20.49
N ALA A 279 15.15 -16.59 19.55
CA ALA A 279 14.25 -16.00 18.56
C ALA A 279 12.91 -15.55 19.17
N ILE A 280 12.44 -16.23 20.22
CA ILE A 280 11.15 -16.00 20.88
C ILE A 280 11.23 -14.89 21.94
N THR A 281 12.42 -14.61 22.47
CA THR A 281 12.65 -13.48 23.39
C THR A 281 12.72 -12.11 22.68
N LYS A 282 12.71 -12.04 21.35
CA LYS A 282 12.87 -10.80 20.57
C LYS A 282 11.56 -10.03 20.33
N LEU A 283 11.69 -8.75 19.95
CA LEU A 283 10.61 -7.85 19.48
C LEU A 283 9.93 -8.32 18.18
N THR A 284 10.32 -9.48 17.67
CA THR A 284 9.96 -10.04 16.37
C THR A 284 8.72 -10.91 16.41
N ILE A 285 8.22 -11.31 17.58
CA ILE A 285 6.96 -12.06 17.65
C ILE A 285 5.77 -11.12 17.50
N ARG A 286 4.83 -11.51 16.65
CA ARG A 286 3.59 -10.79 16.31
C ARG A 286 2.87 -10.15 17.50
N PRO A 287 2.58 -10.82 18.63
CA PRO A 287 1.85 -10.19 19.74
C PRO A 287 2.58 -8.95 20.27
N ARG A 288 3.87 -9.08 20.60
CA ARG A 288 4.65 -7.95 21.12
C ARG A 288 4.77 -6.83 20.10
N LEU A 289 4.98 -7.17 18.83
CA LEU A 289 5.05 -6.20 17.75
C LEU A 289 3.72 -5.44 17.60
N GLU A 290 2.59 -6.14 17.56
CA GLU A 290 1.25 -5.54 17.49
C GLU A 290 0.99 -4.61 18.68
N ARG A 291 1.38 -5.00 19.90
CA ARG A 291 1.26 -4.13 21.07
C ARG A 291 2.10 -2.86 20.93
N LYS A 292 3.34 -2.98 20.46
CA LYS A 292 4.23 -1.84 20.24
C LYS A 292 3.68 -0.91 19.16
N LEU A 293 3.12 -1.46 18.09
CA LEU A 293 2.45 -0.69 17.03
C LEU A 293 1.21 0.02 17.58
N ALA A 294 0.38 -0.65 18.39
CA ALA A 294 -0.78 -0.04 19.04
C ALA A 294 -0.38 1.13 19.98
N ILE A 295 0.65 0.93 20.82
CA ILE A 295 1.20 2.00 21.69
C ILE A 295 1.70 3.16 20.83
N LEU A 296 2.42 2.86 19.76
CA LEU A 296 3.01 3.86 18.89
C LEU A 296 1.92 4.69 18.17
N LYS A 297 0.89 4.02 17.64
CA LYS A 297 -0.29 4.63 17.03
C LYS A 297 -1.06 5.49 18.04
N LEU A 298 -1.29 4.99 19.26
CA LEU A 298 -1.92 5.79 20.32
C LEU A 298 -1.10 7.04 20.64
N LYS A 299 0.22 6.91 20.75
CA LYS A 299 1.12 8.05 21.02
C LYS A 299 1.18 9.04 19.87
N SER A 300 1.13 8.58 18.62
CA SER A 300 1.11 9.49 17.46
C SER A 300 -0.13 10.38 17.42
N LEU A 301 -1.23 9.91 18.02
CA LEU A 301 -2.51 10.62 18.05
C LEU A 301 -2.69 11.48 19.30
N THR A 302 -2.02 11.13 20.40
CA THR A 302 -2.20 11.81 21.70
C THR A 302 -1.06 12.73 22.10
N LEU A 303 0.12 12.58 21.51
CA LEU A 303 1.27 13.45 21.77
C LEU A 303 1.36 14.57 20.74
N GLY A 304 1.84 15.74 21.16
CA GLY A 304 2.27 16.77 20.23
C GLY A 304 3.42 16.25 19.34
N ALA A 305 3.53 16.78 18.12
CA ALA A 305 4.50 16.32 17.12
C ALA A 305 5.93 16.22 17.69
N THR A 306 6.37 17.24 18.45
CA THR A 306 7.69 17.28 19.09
C THR A 306 7.95 16.10 20.04
N ASP A 307 6.99 15.76 20.89
CA ASP A 307 7.12 14.67 21.86
C ASP A 307 7.05 13.30 21.18
N PHE A 308 6.21 13.18 20.16
CA PHE A 308 6.18 12.00 19.31
C PHE A 308 7.52 11.79 18.59
N TYR A 309 8.12 12.85 18.03
CA TYR A 309 9.42 12.78 17.37
C TYR A 309 10.55 12.36 18.33
N ALA A 310 10.50 12.83 19.58
CA ALA A 310 11.50 12.48 20.59
C ALA A 310 11.54 10.97 20.91
N LEU A 311 10.45 10.23 20.70
CA LEU A 311 10.40 8.78 20.97
C LEU A 311 11.35 7.97 20.09
N PHE A 312 11.59 8.41 18.86
CA PHE A 312 12.45 7.72 17.90
C PHE A 312 13.87 8.30 17.87
N ALA A 313 14.05 9.58 18.20
CA ALA A 313 15.36 10.24 18.20
C ALA A 313 16.29 9.77 19.33
N ARG A 314 15.74 9.31 20.46
CA ARG A 314 16.49 9.09 21.70
C ARG A 314 17.43 7.87 21.75
N LYS A 315 17.45 6.99 20.73
CA LYS A 315 18.26 5.75 20.80
C LYS A 315 19.41 5.61 19.79
N THR A 316 19.59 6.56 18.89
CA THR A 316 20.61 6.46 17.82
C THR A 316 21.79 7.41 18.04
N SER A 317 22.05 7.80 19.29
CA SER A 317 23.22 8.61 19.67
C SER A 317 24.51 7.79 19.63
N THR A 318 24.93 7.33 18.45
CA THR A 318 26.31 6.94 18.20
C THR A 318 26.94 8.01 17.31
N ILE A 319 27.59 8.94 18.01
CA ILE A 319 28.78 9.72 17.63
C ILE A 319 29.20 9.50 16.17
N GLY A 320 28.81 10.41 15.26
CA GLY A 320 29.35 10.44 13.89
C GLY A 320 28.33 10.76 12.78
N SER A 321 27.86 12.01 12.69
CA SER A 321 27.34 12.72 11.48
C SER A 321 26.22 12.13 10.59
N ARG A 322 25.73 10.90 10.78
CA ARG A 322 24.62 10.38 9.96
C ARG A 322 23.30 10.55 10.70
N LYS A 323 22.35 11.31 10.12
CA LYS A 323 20.97 11.33 10.63
C LYS A 323 20.46 9.89 10.69
N PRO A 324 19.90 9.43 11.82
CA PRO A 324 19.43 8.07 11.96
C PRO A 324 18.37 7.77 10.91
N ASP A 325 18.52 6.65 10.19
CA ASP A 325 17.51 6.18 9.26
C ASP A 325 16.28 5.75 10.08
N PRO A 326 15.11 6.34 9.86
CA PRO A 326 13.86 5.89 10.48
C PRO A 326 13.60 4.39 10.25
N GLY A 327 14.14 3.82 9.17
CA GLY A 327 14.09 2.39 8.87
C GLY A 327 14.91 1.51 9.83
N ASP A 328 15.83 2.09 10.60
CA ASP A 328 16.62 1.38 11.61
C ASP A 328 15.91 1.31 12.98
N HIS A 329 14.72 1.92 13.11
CA HIS A 329 13.96 1.81 14.36
C HIS A 329 13.59 0.33 14.61
N PRO A 330 13.78 -0.20 15.84
CA PRO A 330 13.57 -1.62 16.11
C PRO A 330 12.17 -2.14 15.75
N ILE A 331 11.13 -1.30 15.91
CA ILE A 331 9.75 -1.65 15.50
C ILE A 331 9.65 -1.79 13.98
N CYS A 332 10.26 -0.90 13.21
CA CYS A 332 10.23 -0.95 11.75
C CYS A 332 11.01 -2.15 11.22
N LYS A 333 12.15 -2.49 11.85
CA LYS A 333 12.92 -3.70 11.54
C LYS A 333 12.10 -4.97 11.82
N ALA A 334 11.54 -5.08 13.02
CA ALA A 334 10.70 -6.23 13.38
C ALA A 334 9.47 -6.36 12.48
N ALA A 335 8.84 -5.25 12.10
CA ALA A 335 7.70 -5.25 11.19
C ALA A 335 8.07 -5.67 9.77
N ARG A 336 9.25 -5.30 9.26
CA ARG A 336 9.77 -5.82 7.98
C ARG A 336 9.90 -7.34 8.01
N GLU A 337 10.41 -7.87 9.12
CA GLU A 337 10.60 -9.32 9.32
C GLU A 337 9.25 -10.06 9.43
N ASN A 338 8.20 -9.42 9.96
CA ASN A 338 6.84 -9.97 10.03
C ASN A 338 6.03 -9.80 8.73
N GLY A 339 6.47 -8.98 7.77
CA GLY A 339 5.80 -8.87 6.47
C GLY A 339 4.45 -8.14 6.45
N ASP A 340 3.42 -8.61 7.15
CA ASP A 340 2.06 -8.03 7.14
C ASP A 340 1.95 -6.74 7.95
N LEU A 341 2.65 -6.71 9.09
CA LEU A 341 2.76 -5.53 9.94
C LEU A 341 3.73 -4.48 9.36
N PHE A 342 4.47 -4.81 8.31
CA PHE A 342 5.40 -3.89 7.66
C PHE A 342 4.70 -2.63 7.16
N LEU A 343 3.56 -2.78 6.46
CA LEU A 343 2.78 -1.66 5.93
C LEU A 343 2.33 -0.71 7.04
N GLU A 344 1.92 -1.24 8.18
CA GLU A 344 1.51 -0.42 9.32
C GLU A 344 2.69 0.28 9.99
N ALA A 345 3.81 -0.42 10.19
CA ALA A 345 5.00 0.19 10.74
C ALA A 345 5.57 1.27 9.80
N ASP A 346 5.53 1.05 8.49
CA ASP A 346 5.97 2.02 7.49
C ASP A 346 5.02 3.23 7.45
N PHE A 347 3.72 3.02 7.62
CA PHE A 347 2.76 4.10 7.77
C PHE A 347 3.04 4.97 9.01
N LEU A 348 3.25 4.34 10.17
CA LEU A 348 3.64 5.05 11.39
C LEU A 348 4.99 5.76 11.20
N ARG A 349 5.90 5.18 10.39
CA ARG A 349 7.16 5.81 9.98
C ARG A 349 6.92 7.03 9.08
N VAL A 350 5.99 7.01 8.14
CA VAL A 350 5.63 8.16 7.29
C VAL A 350 5.10 9.31 8.15
N SER A 351 4.16 9.03 9.05
CA SER A 351 3.66 10.01 10.03
C SER A 351 4.80 10.57 10.89
N TYR A 352 5.81 9.76 11.19
CA TYR A 352 7.01 10.15 11.93
C TYR A 352 8.06 10.94 11.11
N THR A 353 8.22 10.72 9.81
CA THR A 353 9.19 11.50 9.03
C THR A 353 8.66 12.88 8.63
N GLY A 354 7.35 13.09 8.74
CA GLY A 354 6.66 14.27 8.25
C GLY A 354 6.87 14.47 6.73
N THR A 355 6.42 15.61 6.21
CA THR A 355 6.67 16.01 4.80
C THR A 355 8.14 16.38 4.54
N VAL A 356 8.91 16.67 5.59
CA VAL A 356 10.32 17.09 5.52
C VAL A 356 11.27 15.88 5.40
N GLY A 357 10.87 14.72 5.92
CA GLY A 357 11.61 13.46 5.81
C GLY A 357 11.25 12.62 4.59
N VAL A 358 10.56 13.19 3.59
CA VAL A 358 10.29 12.59 2.27
C VAL A 358 11.59 12.52 1.40
N GLN A 359 12.74 12.30 2.06
CA GLN A 359 13.97 11.76 1.49
C GLN A 359 14.01 10.23 1.61
N MET A 360 12.86 9.55 1.48
CA MET A 360 12.83 8.08 1.31
C MET A 360 13.65 7.62 0.08
N TYR A 361 13.91 8.55 -0.84
CA TYR A 361 14.52 8.35 -2.16
C TYR A 361 16.05 8.35 -2.18
N ARG A 362 16.74 8.61 -1.07
CA ARG A 362 18.23 8.58 -1.09
C ARG A 362 18.80 7.16 -1.15
N TYR A 363 17.98 6.11 -1.08
CA TYR A 363 18.42 4.72 -1.14
C TYR A 363 17.51 3.85 -2.02
N PRO A 364 17.67 3.87 -3.36
CA PRO A 364 16.86 3.12 -4.32
C PRO A 364 16.80 1.61 -4.06
N GLU A 365 17.86 1.03 -3.53
CA GLU A 365 17.96 -0.41 -3.25
C GLU A 365 17.27 -0.85 -1.94
N ARG A 366 16.64 0.09 -1.22
CA ARG A 366 15.99 -0.16 0.09
C ARG A 366 14.56 0.36 0.16
N GLN A 367 13.91 0.55 -0.98
CA GLN A 367 12.62 1.24 -0.97
C GLN A 367 11.49 0.29 -0.52
N PRO A 368 10.67 0.69 0.49
CA PRO A 368 9.53 -0.09 0.99
C PRO A 368 8.55 -0.52 -0.11
N TYR A 369 8.38 0.33 -1.13
CA TYR A 369 7.46 0.08 -2.23
C TYR A 369 7.94 -1.06 -3.13
N THR A 370 9.25 -1.29 -3.30
CA THR A 370 9.75 -2.40 -4.12
C THR A 370 9.44 -3.74 -3.45
N LEU A 371 9.70 -3.85 -2.14
CA LEU A 371 9.34 -5.04 -1.37
C LEU A 371 7.83 -5.29 -1.34
N GLN A 372 7.02 -4.24 -1.25
CA GLN A 372 5.56 -4.35 -1.24
C GLN A 372 4.99 -4.62 -2.63
N TYR A 373 5.57 -4.05 -3.69
CA TYR A 373 5.24 -4.35 -5.08
C TYR A 373 5.56 -5.81 -5.40
N ASP A 374 6.72 -6.31 -4.95
CA ASP A 374 7.10 -7.70 -5.13
C ASP A 374 6.11 -8.65 -4.42
N LYS A 375 5.64 -8.28 -3.23
CA LYS A 375 4.66 -9.06 -2.45
C LYS A 375 3.23 -9.00 -2.98
N MET A 376 2.76 -7.80 -3.35
CA MET A 376 1.39 -7.56 -3.83
C MET A 376 1.22 -7.95 -5.30
N GLY A 377 2.32 -8.02 -6.05
CA GLY A 377 2.35 -8.50 -7.42
C GLY A 377 1.91 -7.50 -8.47
N ASP A 378 1.27 -6.40 -8.09
CA ASP A 378 1.05 -5.25 -8.96
C ASP A 378 0.96 -3.93 -8.17
N LEU A 379 0.95 -2.83 -8.93
CA LEU A 379 0.86 -1.48 -8.39
C LEU A 379 -0.54 -1.15 -7.86
N ILE A 380 -1.58 -1.85 -8.33
CA ILE A 380 -2.98 -1.60 -8.00
C ILE A 380 -3.24 -2.06 -6.57
N GLY A 381 -2.85 -3.29 -6.22
CA GLY A 381 -2.95 -3.81 -4.86
C GLY A 381 -2.19 -2.98 -3.85
N TYR A 382 -0.97 -2.54 -4.21
CA TYR A 382 -0.21 -1.60 -3.38
C TYR A 382 -0.96 -0.27 -3.21
N SER A 383 -1.46 0.30 -4.31
CA SER A 383 -2.14 1.60 -4.30
C SER A 383 -3.47 1.55 -3.55
N GLU A 384 -4.23 0.47 -3.60
CA GLU A 384 -5.48 0.28 -2.84
C GLU A 384 -5.18 0.14 -1.33
N CYS A 385 -4.20 -0.69 -0.96
CA CYS A 385 -3.77 -0.82 0.44
C CYS A 385 -3.26 0.50 1.02
N MET A 386 -2.57 1.30 0.18
CA MET A 386 -2.10 2.62 0.55
C MET A 386 -3.23 3.66 0.51
N ALA A 387 -4.20 3.57 -0.39
CA ALA A 387 -5.30 4.52 -0.51
C ALA A 387 -6.19 4.49 0.73
N ASP A 388 -6.54 3.32 1.27
CA ASP A 388 -7.32 3.22 2.52
C ASP A 388 -6.60 3.86 3.70
N LYS A 389 -5.27 3.70 3.76
CA LYS A 389 -4.44 4.27 4.82
C LYS A 389 -4.12 5.75 4.61
N ILE A 390 -3.94 6.20 3.37
CA ILE A 390 -3.83 7.63 3.01
C ILE A 390 -5.15 8.34 3.29
N THR A 391 -6.29 7.68 3.05
CA THR A 391 -7.62 8.15 3.46
C THR A 391 -7.72 8.18 4.98
N THR A 392 -7.09 7.24 5.69
CA THR A 392 -6.94 7.30 7.15
C THR A 392 -6.07 8.49 7.60
N ILE A 393 -4.97 8.83 6.91
CA ILE A 393 -4.24 10.09 7.13
C ILE A 393 -5.18 11.27 6.90
N ALA A 394 -5.99 11.25 5.84
CA ALA A 394 -7.00 12.27 5.54
C ALA A 394 -8.17 12.32 6.55
N TYR A 395 -8.39 11.26 7.31
CA TYR A 395 -9.34 11.23 8.42
C TYR A 395 -8.69 11.73 9.73
N LEU A 396 -7.43 11.37 9.99
CA LEU A 396 -6.61 11.93 11.07
C LEU A 396 -6.33 13.43 10.85
N ASP A 397 -6.37 13.88 9.60
CA ASP A 397 -6.37 15.28 9.11
C ASP A 397 -7.63 16.07 9.51
N LYS A 398 -8.70 15.40 9.98
CA LYS A 398 -9.82 16.09 10.66
C LYS A 398 -9.52 16.43 12.12
N GLU A 399 -8.55 15.75 12.75
CA GLU A 399 -8.19 15.97 14.16
C GLU A 399 -6.90 16.78 14.34
N VAL A 400 -5.93 16.63 13.43
CA VAL A 400 -4.86 17.62 13.26
C VAL A 400 -5.48 18.81 12.55
N ASP A 401 -5.46 19.99 13.13
CA ASP A 401 -6.11 21.22 12.61
C ASP A 401 -5.51 21.70 11.26
N LEU A 402 -5.69 20.90 10.21
CA LEU A 402 -5.38 21.17 8.81
C LEU A 402 -6.68 21.50 8.04
N GLN A 403 -7.86 21.39 8.68
CA GLN A 403 -9.06 22.07 8.18
C GLN A 403 -8.92 23.59 8.25
N SER A 404 -8.21 24.13 9.23
CA SER A 404 -7.78 25.53 9.22
C SER A 404 -6.67 25.81 8.20
N ALA A 405 -5.95 24.76 7.75
CA ALA A 405 -5.03 24.92 6.64
C ALA A 405 -5.80 25.14 5.34
N PRO A 406 -5.39 26.12 4.53
CA PRO A 406 -6.03 26.41 3.27
C PRO A 406 -6.14 25.15 2.38
N PRO A 407 -7.25 24.95 1.64
CA PRO A 407 -7.45 23.79 0.75
C PRO A 407 -6.24 23.46 -0.15
N TRP A 408 -5.50 24.47 -0.60
CA TRP A 408 -4.30 24.32 -1.42
C TRP A 408 -3.14 23.60 -0.70
N VAL A 409 -2.99 23.76 0.62
CA VAL A 409 -1.97 23.08 1.43
C VAL A 409 -2.25 21.57 1.45
N ARG A 410 -3.52 21.21 1.69
CA ARG A 410 -3.99 19.81 1.67
C ARG A 410 -3.76 19.20 0.30
N THR A 411 -4.21 19.87 -0.76
CA THR A 411 -4.00 19.41 -2.14
C THR A 411 -2.51 19.22 -2.47
N ARG A 412 -1.62 20.14 -2.06
CA ARG A 412 -0.16 20.01 -2.28
C ARG A 412 0.45 18.79 -1.58
N ILE A 413 0.02 18.47 -0.36
CA ILE A 413 0.52 17.31 0.39
C ILE A 413 0.07 16.02 -0.28
N PHE A 414 -1.23 15.87 -0.58
CA PHE A 414 -1.76 14.66 -1.22
C PHE A 414 -1.20 14.46 -2.63
N SER A 415 -1.07 15.54 -3.42
CA SER A 415 -0.47 15.46 -4.74
C SER A 415 1.01 15.11 -4.70
N ARG A 416 1.79 15.54 -3.69
CA ARG A 416 3.18 15.05 -3.55
C ARG A 416 3.25 13.54 -3.28
N ILE A 417 2.35 13.02 -2.46
CA ILE A 417 2.31 11.60 -2.12
C ILE A 417 1.94 10.77 -3.36
N LEU A 418 0.86 11.13 -4.06
CA LEU A 418 0.44 10.42 -5.26
C LEU A 418 1.42 10.59 -6.44
N TYR A 419 1.96 11.80 -6.66
CA TYR A 419 2.96 12.05 -7.71
C TYR A 419 4.11 11.07 -7.62
N ARG A 420 4.62 10.87 -6.41
CA ARG A 420 5.77 10.00 -6.21
C ARG A 420 5.41 8.52 -6.25
N ALA A 421 4.18 8.15 -5.89
CA ALA A 421 3.67 6.80 -6.10
C ALA A 421 3.56 6.48 -7.61
N ILE A 422 3.16 7.45 -8.43
CA ILE A 422 3.10 7.35 -9.89
C ILE A 422 4.50 7.32 -10.53
N ASP A 423 5.42 8.18 -10.07
CA ASP A 423 6.78 8.30 -10.63
C ASP A 423 7.70 7.11 -10.28
N SER A 424 7.48 6.50 -9.11
CA SER A 424 8.27 5.33 -8.66
C SER A 424 7.71 4.01 -9.20
N ALA A 425 6.61 4.05 -9.97
CA ALA A 425 5.96 2.87 -10.48
C ALA A 425 6.71 2.28 -11.69
N PRO A 426 6.93 0.96 -11.74
CA PRO A 426 7.53 0.31 -12.90
C PRO A 426 6.59 0.32 -14.13
N GLU A 427 5.29 0.51 -13.92
CA GLU A 427 4.27 0.60 -14.98
C GLU A 427 3.33 1.82 -14.78
N PRO A 428 2.83 2.44 -15.86
CA PRO A 428 1.95 3.60 -15.77
C PRO A 428 0.58 3.24 -15.16
N ILE A 429 0.14 4.02 -14.17
CA ILE A 429 -1.20 3.90 -13.59
C ILE A 429 -2.27 4.21 -14.65
N GLY A 430 -3.26 3.32 -14.79
CA GLY A 430 -4.40 3.51 -15.68
C GLY A 430 -5.27 4.71 -15.30
N THR A 431 -5.78 5.43 -16.30
CA THR A 431 -6.55 6.69 -16.15
C THR A 431 -7.83 6.54 -15.34
N LYS A 432 -8.45 5.36 -15.36
CA LYS A 432 -9.67 5.06 -14.58
C LYS A 432 -9.34 4.95 -13.09
N THR A 433 -8.38 4.10 -12.74
CA THR A 433 -7.92 3.87 -11.36
C THR A 433 -7.45 5.14 -10.69
N PHE A 434 -6.71 5.98 -11.42
CA PHE A 434 -6.30 7.28 -10.92
C PHE A 434 -7.51 8.17 -10.56
N LYS A 435 -8.53 8.24 -11.44
CA LYS A 435 -9.76 9.00 -11.16
C LYS A 435 -10.51 8.47 -9.95
N ASP A 436 -10.54 7.15 -9.77
CA ASP A 436 -11.21 6.50 -8.64
C ASP A 436 -10.49 6.87 -7.31
N VAL A 437 -9.16 6.85 -7.29
CA VAL A 437 -8.35 7.30 -6.12
C VAL A 437 -8.56 8.78 -5.81
N ILE A 438 -8.60 9.66 -6.82
CA ILE A 438 -8.85 11.09 -6.61
C ILE A 438 -10.26 11.35 -6.08
N SER A 439 -11.25 10.61 -6.59
CA SER A 439 -12.65 10.73 -6.15
C SER A 439 -12.83 10.27 -4.71
N ALA A 440 -12.10 9.22 -4.28
CA ALA A 440 -12.11 8.73 -2.90
C ALA A 440 -11.51 9.75 -1.90
N LEU A 441 -10.59 10.60 -2.36
CA LEU A 441 -9.95 11.63 -1.52
C LEU A 441 -10.75 12.95 -1.45
N ASP A 442 -11.91 13.05 -2.12
CA ASP A 442 -12.71 14.27 -2.27
C ASP A 442 -11.89 15.48 -2.76
N LEU A 443 -10.84 15.21 -3.54
CA LEU A 443 -9.99 16.24 -4.12
C LEU A 443 -10.54 16.63 -5.49
N PRO A 444 -10.82 17.93 -5.75
CA PRO A 444 -11.22 18.36 -7.08
C PRO A 444 -10.11 17.99 -8.07
N LEU A 445 -10.41 17.07 -9.00
CA LEU A 445 -9.45 16.52 -9.97
C LEU A 445 -8.61 17.61 -10.68
N PRO A 446 -9.17 18.79 -11.07
CA PRO A 446 -8.38 19.87 -11.63
C PRO A 446 -7.33 20.42 -10.67
N ARG A 447 -7.67 20.62 -9.38
CA ARG A 447 -6.73 21.09 -8.33
C ARG A 447 -5.66 20.05 -8.01
N PHE A 448 -6.03 18.77 -8.07
CA PHE A 448 -5.10 17.68 -7.89
C PHE A 448 -4.06 17.62 -9.02
N LYS A 449 -4.51 17.59 -10.28
CA LYS A 449 -3.63 17.62 -11.48
C LYS A 449 -2.69 18.81 -11.45
N ALA A 450 -3.23 19.95 -11.04
CA ALA A 450 -2.52 21.19 -10.83
C ALA A 450 -1.37 21.09 -9.82
N ALA A 451 -1.66 20.60 -8.61
CA ALA A 451 -0.64 20.42 -7.58
C ALA A 451 0.40 19.36 -7.99
N MET A 452 0.01 18.33 -8.74
CA MET A 452 0.94 17.33 -9.30
C MET A 452 1.92 17.97 -10.28
N ALA A 453 1.40 18.78 -11.22
CA ALA A 453 2.22 19.47 -12.20
C ALA A 453 3.18 20.44 -11.51
N ILE A 454 2.72 21.19 -10.51
CA ILE A 454 3.58 22.08 -9.71
C ILE A 454 4.66 21.30 -8.95
N CYS A 455 4.33 20.14 -8.37
CA CYS A 455 5.29 19.29 -7.65
C CYS A 455 6.36 18.67 -8.53
N ALA A 456 6.05 18.45 -9.81
CA ALA A 456 7.00 17.99 -10.82
C ALA A 456 8.01 19.06 -11.24
N ILE A 457 7.72 20.34 -10.99
CA ILE A 457 8.43 21.48 -11.60
C ILE A 457 9.35 22.18 -10.61
N GLN A 458 8.94 22.33 -9.35
CA GLN A 458 9.65 23.18 -8.39
C GLN A 458 10.16 22.40 -7.16
N GLY A 459 11.41 22.70 -6.80
CA GLY A 459 11.94 22.48 -5.46
C GLY A 459 11.15 23.25 -4.39
N PRO A 460 11.46 23.07 -3.09
CA PRO A 460 10.56 23.40 -1.97
C PRO A 460 10.11 24.87 -1.79
N ASP A 461 10.69 25.88 -2.44
CA ASP A 461 10.73 27.25 -1.89
C ASP A 461 9.78 28.32 -2.49
N SER A 462 8.85 27.97 -3.37
CA SER A 462 7.97 28.94 -4.08
C SER A 462 6.50 28.91 -3.65
N SER A 463 6.21 28.96 -2.35
CA SER A 463 4.85 28.68 -1.82
C SER A 463 3.76 29.72 -2.14
N SER A 464 4.09 30.99 -2.41
CA SER A 464 3.10 32.08 -2.53
C SER A 464 2.47 32.22 -3.93
N GLU A 465 3.19 31.93 -5.00
CA GLU A 465 2.60 31.90 -6.37
C GLU A 465 1.73 30.66 -6.57
N ILE A 466 2.11 29.55 -5.91
CA ILE A 466 1.42 28.26 -5.99
C ILE A 466 0.02 28.30 -5.36
N SER A 467 -0.19 29.09 -4.30
CA SER A 467 -1.48 29.16 -3.62
C SER A 467 -2.57 29.78 -4.50
N GLY A 468 -2.26 30.87 -5.22
CA GLY A 468 -3.22 31.51 -6.12
C GLY A 468 -3.58 30.64 -7.32
N LEU A 469 -2.60 29.89 -7.84
CA LEU A 469 -2.77 28.96 -8.94
C LEU A 469 -3.72 27.79 -8.59
N LEU A 470 -3.65 27.25 -7.37
CA LEU A 470 -4.51 26.14 -6.93
C LEU A 470 -5.97 26.54 -6.70
N GLU A 471 -6.25 27.83 -6.52
CA GLU A 471 -7.61 28.36 -6.40
C GLU A 471 -8.29 28.49 -7.77
N HIS A 472 -7.49 28.64 -8.84
CA HIS A 472 -7.95 28.78 -10.22
C HIS A 472 -7.31 27.72 -11.13
N PRO A 473 -7.81 26.47 -11.15
CA PRO A 473 -7.16 25.35 -11.85
C PRO A 473 -6.91 25.60 -13.35
N GLY A 474 -7.72 26.45 -13.99
CA GLY A 474 -7.50 26.86 -15.38
C GLY A 474 -6.31 27.80 -15.62
N GLN A 475 -5.92 28.59 -14.62
CA GLN A 475 -4.71 29.43 -14.67
C GLN A 475 -3.44 28.58 -14.61
N ILE A 476 -3.51 27.37 -14.06
CA ILE A 476 -2.36 26.47 -14.00
C ILE A 476 -1.94 25.99 -15.39
N PHE A 477 -2.87 25.81 -16.31
CA PHE A 477 -2.50 25.41 -17.67
C PHE A 477 -1.76 26.53 -18.40
N HIS A 478 -2.13 27.79 -18.15
CA HIS A 478 -1.38 28.95 -18.63
C HIS A 478 -0.01 29.03 -17.97
N TRP A 479 0.06 28.82 -16.65
CA TRP A 479 1.33 28.79 -15.94
C TRP A 479 2.26 27.67 -16.41
N LEU A 480 1.74 26.47 -16.70
CA LEU A 480 2.51 25.37 -17.30
C LEU A 480 2.98 25.73 -18.70
N ALA A 481 2.12 26.33 -19.51
CA ALA A 481 2.47 26.81 -20.84
C ALA A 481 3.61 27.85 -20.81
N GLU A 482 3.61 28.73 -19.79
CA GLU A 482 4.64 29.76 -19.57
C GLU A 482 5.96 29.19 -19.04
N ASN A 483 5.88 28.27 -18.07
CA ASN A 483 7.03 27.96 -17.21
C ASN A 483 7.62 26.56 -17.44
N TYR A 484 6.88 25.63 -18.05
CA TYR A 484 7.28 24.21 -18.08
C TYR A 484 8.08 23.82 -19.32
N ARG A 485 9.40 23.72 -19.22
CA ARG A 485 10.29 23.42 -20.36
C ARG A 485 10.70 21.96 -20.51
N PHE A 486 9.93 21.03 -19.95
CA PHE A 486 10.26 19.60 -19.96
C PHE A 486 9.16 18.80 -20.66
N LYS A 487 9.49 17.56 -21.05
CA LYS A 487 8.52 16.63 -21.62
C LYS A 487 7.36 16.41 -20.64
N PRO A 488 6.08 16.55 -21.05
CA PRO A 488 4.93 16.41 -20.16
C PRO A 488 4.93 15.04 -19.47
N MET A 489 5.03 15.08 -18.15
CA MET A 489 4.98 13.90 -17.30
C MET A 489 3.60 13.21 -17.34
N PRO A 490 3.49 11.92 -16.96
CA PRO A 490 2.24 11.17 -16.99
C PRO A 490 1.02 11.87 -16.35
N PRO A 491 1.16 12.64 -15.24
CA PRO A 491 0.02 13.35 -14.68
C PRO A 491 -0.52 14.47 -15.57
N ILE A 492 0.37 15.10 -16.35
CA ILE A 492 -0.01 16.10 -17.35
C ILE A 492 -0.75 15.37 -18.46
N GLN A 493 -0.33 14.17 -18.88
CA GLN A 493 -0.95 13.36 -19.94
C GLN A 493 -2.44 13.03 -19.75
N TRP A 494 -3.01 13.26 -18.57
CA TRP A 494 -4.40 12.99 -18.22
C TRP A 494 -5.33 14.21 -18.36
N LEU A 495 -4.88 15.27 -19.02
CA LEU A 495 -5.71 16.45 -19.30
C LEU A 495 -6.81 16.14 -20.31
N THR A 496 -7.99 16.74 -20.10
CA THR A 496 -9.11 16.67 -21.04
C THR A 496 -9.08 17.87 -22.00
N SER A 497 -9.73 17.72 -23.16
CA SER A 497 -9.89 18.80 -24.12
C SER A 497 -10.69 20.00 -23.59
N GLU A 498 -11.54 19.79 -22.59
CA GLU A 498 -12.31 20.85 -21.89
C GLU A 498 -11.42 21.67 -20.95
N GLU A 499 -10.45 21.05 -20.29
CA GLU A 499 -9.50 21.75 -19.42
C GLU A 499 -8.57 22.69 -20.21
N LEU A 500 -8.31 22.36 -21.48
CA LEU A 500 -7.53 23.17 -22.42
C LEU A 500 -8.32 24.33 -23.05
N ASP A 501 -9.60 24.50 -22.71
CA ASP A 501 -10.41 25.64 -23.17
C ASP A 501 -10.43 26.82 -22.22
N PHE A 502 -9.83 26.66 -21.05
CA PHE A 502 -9.76 27.76 -20.12
C PHE A 502 -9.01 28.92 -20.76
N ARG A 503 -9.50 30.14 -20.61
CA ARG A 503 -8.89 31.32 -21.22
C ARG A 503 -8.27 32.20 -20.16
N ASN A 504 -7.09 32.74 -20.41
CA ASN A 504 -6.48 33.75 -19.56
C ASN A 504 -7.21 35.10 -19.69
N GLU A 505 -6.70 36.12 -19.01
CA GLU A 505 -7.25 37.48 -19.02
C GLU A 505 -7.25 38.13 -20.42
N ASN A 506 -6.39 37.65 -21.33
CA ASN A 506 -6.33 38.08 -22.73
C ASN A 506 -7.26 37.27 -23.65
N ASN A 507 -8.11 36.40 -23.09
CA ASN A 507 -8.96 35.48 -23.83
C ASN A 507 -8.18 34.46 -24.70
N GLU A 508 -6.94 34.15 -24.30
CA GLU A 508 -6.08 33.18 -24.96
C GLU A 508 -6.15 31.83 -24.23
N PRO A 509 -6.20 30.69 -24.94
CA PRO A 509 -6.12 29.37 -24.32
C PRO A 509 -4.65 28.98 -24.03
N PRO A 510 -4.39 27.92 -23.24
CA PRO A 510 -3.04 27.54 -22.83
C PRO A 510 -2.10 27.25 -24.00
N LEU A 511 -2.63 26.75 -25.12
CA LEU A 511 -1.84 26.50 -26.34
C LEU A 511 -1.23 27.79 -26.92
N PHE A 512 -1.96 28.92 -26.89
CA PHE A 512 -1.43 30.20 -27.35
C PHE A 512 -0.29 30.68 -26.47
N VAL A 513 -0.46 30.52 -25.17
CA VAL A 513 0.56 30.87 -24.19
C VAL A 513 1.80 29.98 -24.34
N ALA A 514 1.64 28.70 -24.68
CA ALA A 514 2.77 27.80 -24.92
C ALA A 514 3.55 28.22 -26.18
N VAL A 515 2.84 28.61 -27.24
CA VAL A 515 3.46 29.16 -28.46
C VAL A 515 4.21 30.45 -28.14
N ASN A 516 3.59 31.42 -27.44
CA ASN A 516 4.22 32.68 -27.06
C ASN A 516 5.54 32.48 -26.28
N ASN A 517 5.59 31.46 -25.42
CA ASN A 517 6.74 31.17 -24.55
C ASN A 517 7.78 30.20 -25.15
N LYS A 518 7.69 29.87 -26.45
CA LYS A 518 8.61 28.92 -27.12
C LYS A 518 8.62 27.51 -26.51
N ASN A 519 7.49 27.07 -25.96
CA ASN A 519 7.42 25.81 -25.23
C ASN A 519 7.00 24.66 -26.17
N ILE A 520 7.97 24.12 -26.91
CA ILE A 520 7.74 23.14 -27.99
C ILE A 520 7.06 21.88 -27.45
N GLU A 521 7.50 21.39 -26.28
CA GLU A 521 6.99 20.18 -25.64
C GLU A 521 5.51 20.34 -25.27
N MET A 522 5.12 21.49 -24.72
CA MET A 522 3.72 21.77 -24.39
C MET A 522 2.88 22.04 -25.63
N VAL A 523 3.42 22.65 -26.68
CA VAL A 523 2.72 22.82 -27.95
C VAL A 523 2.39 21.45 -28.56
N GLU A 524 3.35 20.55 -28.64
CA GLU A 524 3.14 19.19 -29.19
C GLU A 524 2.10 18.41 -28.40
N TYR A 525 2.19 18.50 -27.08
CA TYR A 525 1.27 17.83 -26.18
C TYR A 525 -0.16 18.39 -26.25
N PHE A 526 -0.33 19.70 -26.11
CA PHE A 526 -1.65 20.34 -26.19
C PHE A 526 -2.30 20.16 -27.57
N SER A 527 -1.49 20.16 -28.64
CA SER A 527 -1.95 19.89 -30.00
C SER A 527 -2.53 18.48 -30.15
N THR A 528 -2.00 17.51 -29.41
CA THR A 528 -2.48 16.12 -29.45
C THR A 528 -3.85 15.96 -28.77
N ILE A 529 -4.13 16.77 -27.74
CA ILE A 529 -5.33 16.60 -26.89
C ILE A 529 -6.46 17.53 -27.29
N SER A 530 -6.13 18.70 -27.81
CA SER A 530 -7.12 19.68 -28.26
C SER A 530 -6.91 20.02 -29.73
N PRO A 531 -7.18 19.06 -30.65
CA PRO A 531 -7.01 19.30 -32.08
C PRO A 531 -7.91 20.44 -32.60
N LYS A 532 -8.98 20.81 -31.89
CA LYS A 532 -9.86 21.91 -32.31
C LYS A 532 -9.17 23.27 -32.46
N TYR A 533 -8.03 23.49 -31.81
CA TYR A 533 -7.21 24.69 -32.02
C TYR A 533 -6.30 24.61 -33.25
N LEU A 534 -6.20 23.41 -33.85
CA LEU A 534 -5.47 23.11 -35.09
C LEU A 534 -6.42 23.01 -36.30
N VAL A 535 -7.73 23.10 -36.09
CA VAL A 535 -8.74 23.12 -37.15
C VAL A 535 -8.84 24.52 -37.75
N THR A 536 -9.25 24.56 -39.02
CA THR A 536 -9.57 25.77 -39.78
C THR A 536 -10.52 26.71 -39.04
N GLY A 537 -10.18 28.00 -39.03
CA GLY A 537 -10.94 29.04 -38.35
C GLY A 537 -10.04 30.14 -37.80
N GLU A 538 -10.67 31.20 -37.29
CA GLU A 538 -9.98 32.41 -36.85
C GLU A 538 -8.93 32.14 -35.76
N GLU A 539 -9.19 31.17 -34.88
CA GLU A 539 -8.30 30.80 -33.78
C GLU A 539 -7.06 30.03 -34.27
N GLY A 540 -7.21 29.06 -35.16
CA GLY A 540 -6.05 28.37 -35.77
C GLY A 540 -5.17 29.33 -36.57
N ALA A 541 -5.79 30.25 -37.32
CA ALA A 541 -5.08 31.32 -38.01
C ALA A 541 -4.36 32.27 -37.04
N LYS A 542 -4.98 32.65 -35.92
CA LYS A 542 -4.32 33.46 -34.87
C LYS A 542 -3.11 32.74 -34.26
N LEU A 543 -3.20 31.43 -34.03
CA LEU A 543 -2.11 30.63 -33.46
C LEU A 543 -0.90 30.57 -34.41
N LEU A 544 -1.14 30.32 -35.70
CA LEU A 544 -0.09 30.32 -36.72
C LEU A 544 0.54 31.71 -36.90
N ARG A 545 -0.27 32.77 -36.86
CA ARG A 545 0.24 34.15 -36.88
C ARG A 545 1.15 34.43 -35.70
N CYS A 546 0.79 33.96 -34.51
CA CYS A 546 1.61 34.09 -33.31
C CYS A 546 2.97 33.39 -33.47
N ALA A 547 2.99 32.14 -33.95
CA ALA A 547 4.25 31.43 -34.21
C ALA A 547 5.14 32.13 -35.25
N ILE A 548 4.53 32.69 -36.30
CA ILE A 548 5.22 33.46 -37.36
C ILE A 548 5.80 34.76 -36.81
N GLN A 549 5.01 35.55 -36.08
CA GLN A 549 5.43 36.86 -35.56
C GLN A 549 6.64 36.76 -34.63
N ASN A 550 6.77 35.65 -33.93
CA ASN A 550 7.89 35.42 -33.04
C ASN A 550 9.05 34.62 -33.68
N GLU A 551 8.97 34.28 -34.98
CA GLU A 551 9.98 33.52 -35.72
C GLU A 551 10.26 32.11 -35.16
N TYR A 552 9.24 31.43 -34.63
CA TYR A 552 9.40 30.10 -34.02
C TYR A 552 9.22 28.97 -35.03
N GLY A 553 10.22 28.76 -35.87
CA GLY A 553 10.17 27.78 -36.96
C GLY A 553 9.73 26.38 -36.57
N GLU A 554 10.35 25.81 -35.54
CA GLU A 554 10.07 24.44 -35.11
C GLU A 554 8.63 24.27 -34.62
N ILE A 555 8.13 25.23 -33.85
CA ILE A 555 6.73 25.27 -33.39
C ILE A 555 5.79 25.42 -34.58
N LEU A 556 6.12 26.31 -35.52
CA LEU A 556 5.32 26.56 -36.70
C LEU A 556 5.17 25.29 -37.55
N PHE A 557 6.26 24.55 -37.81
CA PHE A 557 6.18 23.30 -38.58
C PHE A 557 5.38 22.22 -37.84
N LYS A 558 5.58 22.04 -36.53
CA LYS A 558 4.78 21.10 -35.74
C LYS A 558 3.28 21.42 -35.75
N LEU A 559 2.92 22.70 -35.68
CA LEU A 559 1.51 23.12 -35.80
C LEU A 559 0.99 22.83 -37.21
N LEU A 560 1.73 23.19 -38.24
CA LEU A 560 1.35 23.00 -39.63
C LEU A 560 1.20 21.52 -40.03
N GLU A 561 2.01 20.62 -39.47
CA GLU A 561 1.86 19.16 -39.65
C GLU A 561 0.53 18.60 -39.14
N LYS A 562 -0.14 19.33 -38.24
CA LYS A 562 -1.39 18.92 -37.60
C LYS A 562 -2.62 19.67 -38.13
N VAL A 563 -2.42 20.67 -38.98
CA VAL A 563 -3.52 21.49 -39.52
C VAL A 563 -4.09 20.82 -40.76
N ASP A 564 -5.30 20.29 -40.64
CA ASP A 564 -6.06 19.78 -41.78
C ASP A 564 -6.79 20.94 -42.49
N GLY A 565 -6.36 21.25 -43.72
CA GLY A 565 -7.17 21.96 -44.70
C GLY A 565 -7.30 23.48 -44.56
N LEU A 566 -6.21 24.24 -44.37
CA LEU A 566 -6.24 25.72 -44.36
C LEU A 566 -7.04 26.33 -45.52
N ASP A 567 -7.95 27.26 -45.20
CA ASP A 567 -8.73 27.94 -46.23
C ASP A 567 -7.85 28.83 -47.14
N LYS A 568 -8.37 29.23 -48.30
CA LYS A 568 -7.60 30.04 -49.26
C LYS A 568 -7.18 31.40 -48.68
N LYS A 569 -8.03 32.03 -47.87
CA LYS A 569 -7.83 33.37 -47.32
C LYS A 569 -6.71 33.36 -46.27
N ASP A 570 -6.72 32.38 -45.38
CA ASP A 570 -5.72 32.17 -44.36
C ASP A 570 -4.37 31.80 -44.98
N ARG A 571 -4.35 30.95 -46.02
CA ARG A 571 -3.12 30.66 -46.79
C ARG A 571 -2.52 31.91 -47.42
N GLU A 572 -3.34 32.74 -48.06
CA GLU A 572 -2.86 34.00 -48.65
C GLU A 572 -2.37 34.98 -47.58
N GLN A 573 -3.01 35.04 -46.42
CA GLN A 573 -2.59 35.88 -45.32
C GLN A 573 -1.26 35.41 -44.71
N LEU A 574 -1.09 34.11 -44.46
CA LEU A 574 0.16 33.51 -43.99
C LEU A 574 1.29 33.74 -45.01
N ARG A 575 1.01 33.62 -46.32
CA ARG A 575 1.99 33.97 -47.38
C ARG A 575 2.43 35.42 -47.33
N ARG A 576 1.51 36.36 -47.07
CA ARG A 576 1.87 37.80 -46.96
C ARG A 576 2.78 38.04 -45.76
N GLN A 577 2.51 37.38 -44.63
CA GLN A 577 3.35 37.51 -43.44
C GLN A 577 4.71 36.81 -43.61
N ALA A 578 4.74 35.65 -44.29
CA ALA A 578 5.97 34.92 -44.58
C ALA A 578 7.00 35.75 -45.36
N LYS A 579 6.55 36.70 -46.19
CA LYS A 579 7.45 37.61 -46.94
C LYS A 579 8.32 38.48 -46.05
N ASN A 580 7.88 38.73 -44.81
CA ASN A 580 8.60 39.54 -43.83
C ASN A 580 9.51 38.72 -42.91
N LEU A 581 9.49 37.38 -43.01
CA LEU A 581 10.35 36.50 -42.23
C LEU A 581 11.77 36.45 -42.81
N GLY A 582 12.74 36.12 -41.97
CA GLY A 582 14.10 35.78 -42.41
C GLY A 582 14.10 34.63 -43.43
N GLU A 583 15.05 34.66 -44.37
CA GLU A 583 15.14 33.70 -45.49
C GLU A 583 15.14 32.22 -45.04
N GLY A 584 15.63 31.93 -43.82
CA GLY A 584 15.61 30.58 -43.24
C GLY A 584 14.22 30.02 -42.95
N LEU A 585 13.22 30.87 -42.67
CA LEU A 585 11.84 30.47 -42.39
C LEU A 585 10.89 30.74 -43.55
N LYS A 586 11.17 31.79 -44.31
CA LYS A 586 10.37 32.22 -45.45
C LYS A 586 10.27 31.14 -46.52
N LYS A 587 11.40 30.57 -46.94
CA LYS A 587 11.41 29.57 -48.03
C LYS A 587 10.65 28.29 -47.65
N PRO A 588 10.91 27.63 -46.50
CA PRO A 588 10.22 26.39 -46.19
C PRO A 588 8.73 26.60 -45.87
N LEU A 589 8.35 27.75 -45.29
CA LEU A 589 6.94 28.09 -45.06
C LEU A 589 6.16 28.29 -46.37
N ILE A 590 6.76 28.99 -47.36
CA ILE A 590 6.13 29.18 -48.67
C ILE A 590 5.98 27.83 -49.38
N GLU A 591 7.02 27.00 -49.38
CA GLU A 591 6.98 25.66 -49.97
C GLU A 591 5.88 24.79 -49.33
N PHE A 592 5.74 24.82 -48.01
CA PHE A 592 4.66 24.13 -47.30
C PHE A 592 3.26 24.64 -47.71
N LEU A 593 3.08 25.97 -47.77
CA LEU A 593 1.82 26.59 -48.18
C LEU A 593 1.48 26.38 -49.68
N ASP A 594 2.48 26.14 -50.53
CA ASP A 594 2.29 25.74 -51.93
C ASP A 594 1.89 24.27 -52.03
N LYS A 595 2.47 23.38 -51.20
CA LYS A 595 2.10 21.97 -51.15
C LYS A 595 0.62 21.77 -50.76
N LEU A 596 0.16 22.48 -49.73
CA LEU A 596 -1.26 22.46 -49.33
C LEU A 596 -2.21 22.99 -50.42
N LYS A 597 -1.73 23.77 -51.40
CA LYS A 597 -2.55 24.25 -52.52
C LYS A 597 -2.87 23.14 -53.51
N GLY A 598 -1.88 22.31 -53.82
CA GLY A 598 -2.02 21.18 -54.75
C GLY A 598 -2.99 20.11 -54.26
N GLU A 599 -3.07 19.89 -52.95
CA GLU A 599 -3.98 18.90 -52.34
C GLU A 599 -5.44 19.36 -52.24
N SER A 600 -5.71 20.67 -52.33
CA SER A 600 -7.07 21.23 -52.26
C SER A 600 -7.76 21.46 -53.62
N GLU A 601 -6.99 21.38 -54.72
CA GLU A 601 -7.48 21.54 -56.09
C GLU A 601 -7.69 20.18 -56.81
N SER A 602 -7.30 19.07 -56.16
CA SER A 602 -7.61 17.68 -56.52
C SER A 602 -8.81 17.16 -55.73
#